data_AF-A0A1S2KAQ9-F1
#
_entry.id   AF-A0A1S2KAQ9-F1
#
_cell.length_a   1.000
_cell.length_b   1.000
_cell.length_c   1.000
_cell.angle_alpha   90.00
_cell.angle_beta   90.00
_cell.angle_gamma   90.00
#
_symmetry.space_group_name_H-M   'P 1'
#
loop_
_entity.id
_entity.type
_entity.pdbx_description
1 polymer ?
#
loop_
_entity_poly.entity_id
_entity_poly.type
_entity_poly.pdbx_seq_one_letter_code
_entity_poly.pdbx_strand_id
1 'polypeptide(L)'
;MALALPLYRLVSADLLRTLMQRTGTGAPVSVRGLATKARVPHGTIGNLLTGEQSAVSAATAHAIAQAIGVDVLILWQPDERAADRSIRATPAVVA
;
A
#
# COMPACT_ATOMS: atom_id res chain seq x y z
N MET A 1 -0.49 -13.18 22.70
CA MET A 1 0.02 -13.62 21.39
C MET A 1 -0.26 -12.48 20.41
N ALA A 2 0.74 -11.67 20.06
CA ALA A 2 0.56 -10.54 19.15
C ALA A 2 0.52 -11.07 17.71
N LEU A 3 -0.59 -10.89 17.01
CA LEU A 3 -0.64 -11.13 15.57
C LEU A 3 0.27 -10.08 14.92
N ALA A 4 1.33 -10.52 14.24
CA ALA A 4 2.14 -9.61 13.43
C ALA A 4 1.21 -8.97 12.40
N LEU A 5 1.15 -7.64 12.37
CA LEU A 5 0.34 -6.94 11.38
C LEU A 5 0.95 -7.18 9.99
N PRO A 6 0.13 -7.51 8.97
CA PRO A 6 0.63 -7.74 7.63
C PRO A 6 1.42 -6.53 7.14
N LEU A 7 2.62 -6.78 6.60
CA LEU A 7 3.43 -5.77 5.97
C LEU A 7 3.14 -5.74 4.47
N TYR A 8 3.33 -4.55 3.90
CA TYR A 8 3.24 -4.31 2.46
C TYR A 8 4.53 -3.63 2.01
N ARG A 9 5.17 -4.20 1.01
CA ARG A 9 6.38 -3.68 0.39
C ARG A 9 6.02 -2.79 -0.80
N LEU A 10 6.69 -1.65 -0.91
CA LEU A 10 6.51 -0.75 -2.05
C LEU A 10 7.03 -1.44 -3.31
N VAL A 11 6.23 -1.47 -4.37
CA VAL A 11 6.63 -2.09 -5.64
C VAL A 11 7.71 -1.25 -6.34
N SER A 12 7.52 0.07 -6.39
CA SER A 12 8.46 1.00 -7.03
C SER A 12 8.31 2.42 -6.48
N ALA A 13 9.43 3.04 -6.10
CA ALA A 13 9.47 4.46 -5.75
C ALA A 13 9.12 5.36 -6.95
N ASP A 14 9.48 4.96 -8.16
CA ASP A 14 9.16 5.72 -9.37
C ASP A 14 7.67 5.64 -9.70
N LEU A 15 7.03 4.48 -9.47
CA LEU A 15 5.59 4.38 -9.59
C LEU A 15 4.88 5.30 -8.58
N LEU A 16 5.36 5.35 -7.33
CA LEU A 16 4.85 6.29 -6.34
C LEU A 16 4.99 7.74 -6.84
N ARG A 17 6.16 8.13 -7.37
CA ARG A 17 6.37 9.47 -7.96
C ARG A 17 5.39 9.76 -9.08
N THR A 18 5.22 8.83 -10.02
CA THR A 18 4.32 8.99 -11.17
C THR A 18 2.86 9.17 -10.71
N LEU A 19 2.39 8.33 -9.79
CA LEU A 19 1.02 8.44 -9.28
C LEU A 19 0.79 9.73 -8.46
N MET A 20 1.83 10.26 -7.81
CA MET A 20 1.75 11.56 -7.14
C MET A 20 1.61 12.74 -8.12
N GLN A 21 2.02 12.61 -9.38
CA GLN A 21 1.84 13.67 -10.38
C GLN A 21 0.39 13.79 -10.86
N ARG A 22 -0.38 12.69 -10.82
CA ARG A 22 -1.78 12.67 -11.24
C ARG A 22 -2.56 11.63 -10.44
N THR A 23 -3.17 12.10 -9.35
CA THR A 23 -4.00 11.27 -8.46
C THR A 23 -5.36 10.94 -9.07
N GLY A 24 -6.19 10.18 -8.36
CA GLY A 24 -7.58 9.88 -8.74
C GLY A 24 -8.46 11.11 -8.92
N THR A 25 -8.08 12.28 -8.40
CA THR A 25 -8.77 13.56 -8.66
C THR A 25 -8.22 14.31 -9.88
N GLY A 26 -7.21 13.77 -10.55
CA GLY A 26 -6.50 14.42 -11.67
C GLY A 26 -5.48 15.48 -11.26
N ALA A 27 -5.39 15.85 -9.97
CA ALA A 27 -4.46 16.85 -9.48
C ALA A 27 -3.19 16.22 -8.89
N PRO A 28 -2.02 16.90 -8.95
CA PRO A 28 -0.81 16.44 -8.29
C PRO A 28 -0.91 16.54 -6.76
N VAL A 29 -0.09 15.78 -6.05
CA VAL A 29 0.05 15.85 -4.59
C VAL A 29 1.53 15.87 -4.19
N SER A 30 1.88 16.77 -3.26
CA SER A 30 3.24 16.84 -2.70
C SER A 30 3.47 15.74 -1.66
N VAL A 31 4.75 15.47 -1.32
CA VAL A 31 5.13 14.54 -0.23
C VAL A 31 4.40 14.87 1.07
N ARG A 32 4.44 16.14 1.49
CA ARG A 32 3.74 16.62 2.69
C ARG A 32 2.23 16.48 2.56
N GLY A 33 1.67 16.81 1.39
CA GLY A 33 0.24 16.69 1.13
C GLY A 33 -0.24 15.25 1.21
N LEU A 34 0.52 14.30 0.65
CA LEU A 34 0.20 12.88 0.70
C LEU A 34 0.30 12.36 2.13
N ALA A 35 1.35 12.73 2.88
CA ALA A 35 1.50 12.34 4.28
C ALA A 35 0.31 12.81 5.13
N THR A 36 -0.14 14.06 4.93
CA THR A 36 -1.32 14.60 5.61
C THR A 36 -2.60 13.85 5.22
N LYS A 37 -2.85 13.63 3.92
CA LYS A 37 -4.05 12.92 3.44
C LYS A 37 -4.12 11.48 3.95
N ALA A 38 -3.00 10.77 3.94
CA ALA A 38 -2.91 9.40 4.44
C ALA A 38 -2.79 9.30 5.97
N ARG A 39 -2.66 10.43 6.68
CA ARG A 39 -2.45 10.52 8.14
C ARG A 39 -1.26 9.68 8.62
N VAL A 40 -0.16 9.76 7.90
CA VAL A 40 1.09 9.05 8.22
C VAL A 40 2.16 10.03 8.73
N PRO A 41 3.15 9.57 9.51
CA PRO A 41 4.27 10.41 9.93
C PRO A 41 4.94 11.09 8.73
N HIS A 42 5.34 12.35 8.89
CA HIS A 42 5.86 13.18 7.80
C HIS A 42 7.04 12.57 7.02
N GLY A 43 7.90 11.80 7.70
CA GLY A 43 9.03 11.12 7.06
C GLY A 43 8.65 9.93 6.18
N THR A 44 7.47 9.32 6.38
CA THR A 44 7.11 8.03 5.76
C THR A 44 7.18 8.09 4.23
N ILE A 45 6.56 9.10 3.62
CA ILE A 45 6.52 9.23 2.16
C ILE A 45 7.91 9.55 1.60
N GLY A 46 8.69 10.39 2.30
CA GLY A 46 10.07 10.69 1.93
C GLY A 46 10.94 9.43 1.93
N ASN A 47 10.90 8.68 3.03
CA ASN A 47 11.69 7.46 3.21
C ASN A 47 11.33 6.37 2.19
N LEU A 48 10.06 6.30 1.78
CA LEU A 48 9.60 5.42 0.70
C LEU A 48 10.16 5.83 -0.66
N LEU A 49 10.22 7.14 -0.94
CA LEU A 49 10.76 7.67 -2.18
C LEU A 49 12.29 7.52 -2.27
N THR A 50 13.00 7.66 -1.15
CA THR A 50 14.46 7.51 -1.08
C THR A 50 14.90 6.04 -0.98
N GLY A 51 14.00 5.14 -0.57
CA GLY A 51 14.30 3.73 -0.34
C GLY A 51 14.83 3.43 1.05
N GLU A 52 14.98 4.42 1.93
CA GLU A 52 15.30 4.23 3.35
C GLU A 52 14.27 3.35 4.07
N GLN A 53 13.02 3.40 3.59
CA GLN A 53 11.93 2.54 4.00
C GLN A 53 11.36 1.82 2.77
N SER A 54 11.29 0.49 2.81
CA SER A 54 10.76 -0.31 1.68
C SER A 54 9.42 -0.99 1.98
N ALA A 55 9.00 -1.02 3.25
CA ALA A 55 7.76 -1.64 3.67
C ALA A 55 7.04 -0.81 4.76
N VAL A 56 5.73 -0.97 4.84
CA VAL A 56 4.85 -0.33 5.81
C VAL A 56 3.81 -1.33 6.33
N SER A 57 3.11 -0.98 7.41
CA SER A 57 1.94 -1.76 7.85
C SER A 57 0.82 -1.75 6.80
N ALA A 58 -0.03 -2.77 6.80
CA ALA A 58 -1.22 -2.82 5.94
C ALA A 58 -2.09 -1.57 6.06
N ALA A 59 -2.34 -1.08 7.28
CA ALA A 59 -3.13 0.14 7.50
C ALA A 59 -2.51 1.34 6.79
N THR A 60 -1.19 1.50 6.88
CA THR A 60 -0.44 2.56 6.20
C THR A 60 -0.47 2.42 4.69
N ALA A 61 -0.28 1.21 4.14
CA ALA A 61 -0.31 0.96 2.70
C ALA A 61 -1.68 1.32 2.09
N HIS A 62 -2.76 0.86 2.72
CA HIS A 62 -4.14 1.16 2.28
C HIS A 62 -4.44 2.66 2.39
N ALA A 63 -4.03 3.32 3.47
CA ALA A 63 -4.24 4.76 3.62
C ALA A 63 -3.51 5.57 2.53
N ILE A 64 -2.29 5.20 2.17
CA ILE A 64 -1.53 5.84 1.10
C ILE A 64 -2.21 5.59 -0.27
N ALA A 65 -2.60 4.35 -0.55
CA ALA A 65 -3.27 4.00 -1.81
C ALA A 65 -4.60 4.75 -1.97
N GLN A 66 -5.41 4.81 -0.92
CA GLN A 66 -6.67 5.57 -0.89
C GLN A 66 -6.43 7.08 -1.09
N ALA A 67 -5.40 7.65 -0.45
CA ALA A 67 -5.08 9.07 -0.59
C ALA A 67 -4.61 9.45 -2.01
N ILE A 68 -4.00 8.51 -2.74
CA ILE A 68 -3.66 8.65 -4.16
C ILE A 68 -4.88 8.40 -5.04
N GLY A 69 -5.81 7.54 -4.62
CA GLY A 69 -6.98 7.13 -5.41
C GLY A 69 -6.70 5.92 -6.31
N VAL A 70 -5.90 4.97 -5.84
CA VAL A 70 -5.61 3.70 -6.51
C VAL A 70 -5.88 2.51 -5.59
N ASP A 71 -6.10 1.33 -6.17
CA ASP A 71 -6.15 0.09 -5.40
C ASP A 71 -4.78 -0.26 -4.80
N VAL A 72 -4.77 -0.85 -3.61
CA VAL A 72 -3.54 -1.11 -2.84
C VAL A 72 -2.50 -1.92 -3.62
N LEU A 73 -2.95 -2.90 -4.42
CA LEU A 73 -2.07 -3.79 -5.18
C LEU A 73 -1.41 -3.14 -6.40
N ILE A 74 -1.83 -1.93 -6.79
CA ILE A 74 -1.15 -1.15 -7.83
C ILE A 74 0.21 -0.67 -7.31
N LEU A 75 0.27 -0.25 -6.05
CA LEU A 75 1.47 0.37 -5.46
C LEU A 75 2.26 -0.57 -4.54
N TRP A 76 1.58 -1.56 -3.97
CA TRP A 76 2.11 -2.38 -2.90
C TRP A 76 1.98 -3.88 -3.19
N GLN A 77 2.97 -4.65 -2.77
CA GLN A 77 2.89 -6.11 -2.70
C GLN A 77 2.80 -6.54 -1.23
N PRO A 78 1.93 -7.50 -0.85
CA PRO A 78 1.98 -8.09 0.48
C PRO A 78 3.38 -8.66 0.75
N ASP A 79 4.02 -8.19 1.83
CA ASP A 79 5.35 -8.64 2.28
C ASP A 79 5.18 -9.78 3.29
N GLU A 80 4.34 -10.74 2.91
CA GLU A 80 4.21 -12.03 3.54
C GLU A 80 4.53 -13.03 2.45
N ARG A 81 5.54 -13.90 2.68
CA ARG A 81 5.72 -15.11 1.87
C ARG A 81 4.33 -15.68 1.62
N ALA A 82 3.89 -15.67 0.35
CA ALA A 82 2.58 -16.10 -0.12
C ALA A 82 1.92 -17.01 0.91
N ALA A 83 1.13 -16.42 1.82
CA ALA A 83 0.41 -17.20 2.80
C ALA A 83 -0.59 -17.97 1.96
N ASP A 84 -0.28 -19.25 1.75
CA ASP A 84 -1.06 -20.26 1.11
C ASP A 84 -2.48 -20.24 1.69
N ARG A 85 -3.30 -19.36 1.14
CA ARG A 85 -4.72 -19.33 1.34
C ARG A 85 -5.34 -19.62 -0.02
N SER A 86 -4.94 -20.75 -0.59
CA SER A 86 -5.84 -21.53 -1.44
C SER A 86 -7.16 -21.63 -0.68
N ILE A 87 -8.14 -20.80 -1.06
CA ILE A 87 -9.54 -21.05 -0.74
C ILE A 87 -9.87 -22.35 -1.46
N ARG A 88 -9.72 -23.48 -0.76
CA ARG A 88 -10.28 -24.74 -1.24
C ARG A 88 -11.78 -24.52 -1.21
N ALA A 89 -12.36 -24.18 -2.36
CA ALA A 89 -13.79 -24.25 -2.55
C ALA A 89 -14.17 -25.71 -2.28
N THR A 90 -14.80 -25.98 -1.13
CA THR A 90 -15.49 -27.24 -0.92
C THR A 90 -16.59 -27.29 -1.98
N PRO A 91 -16.59 -28.25 -2.92
CA PRO A 91 -17.74 -28.39 -3.80
C PRO A 91 -18.94 -28.71 -2.91
N ALA A 92 -19.97 -27.88 -2.97
CA ALA A 92 -21.25 -28.20 -2.37
C ALA A 92 -21.74 -29.51 -3.01
N VAL A 93 -21.81 -30.58 -2.21
CA VAL A 93 -22.57 -31.76 -2.59
C VAL A 93 -24.03 -31.31 -2.67
N VAL A 94 -24.54 -31.21 -3.89
CA VAL A 94 -25.98 -31.11 -4.13
C VAL A 94 -26.52 -32.52 -3.99
N ALA A 95 -27.31 -32.73 -2.93
CA ALA A 95 -28.14 -33.93 -2.74
C ALA A 95 -29.46 -33.77 -3.48
#